data_AF-A0A9P3JB56-F1
#
_entry.id   AF-A0A9P3JB56-F1
#
_cell.length_a   1.000
_cell.length_b   1.000
_cell.length_c   1.000
_cell.angle_alpha   90.00
_cell.angle_beta   90.00
_cell.angle_gamma   90.00
#
_symmetry.space_group_name_H-M   'P 1'
#
loop_
_entity.id
_entity.type
_entity.pdbx_description
1 polymer ?
#
loop_
_entity_poly.entity_id
_entity_poly.type
_entity_poly.pdbx_seq_one_letter_code
_entity_poly.pdbx_strand_id
1 'polypeptide(L)'
;LEQEMVSDPGKQMRLGFVTGLVPKVKAATFERILFRATRGNMYLKQEELDEPVVDPATAEEVEKVVFVVFFAGERARTKIMKICEAFGANRYPFPEDPQKQRQMHSEVIARLSELQTTIDAGNRHRDSLLNNISYQIENWASLVRREKAIYHILNQLSIDVTRKCLLAEAWCPVYAKSEIQDALHRAVTMSKADVGTIFQTIRSGESPPTYFKTNKFTVAFQGIIDAYGMARYREANPGVFTIITFPFLFAVMFGDWGHGILMLLASLWLVKNERKLGSQKLGDIMEMVYGGRYLILLMSIFSIYTGFIYNEFFAVAFDFAIFGGSAYTCRSPDCGDAASAGLVKTGNTYLFGVDPGGRAHAQSCPF
;
A
#
# COMPACT_ATOMS: atom_id res chain seq x y z
N LEU A 1 67.04 56.60 1.76
CA LEU A 1 66.07 56.65 2.87
C LEU A 1 65.83 55.23 3.34
N GLU A 2 66.86 54.66 3.96
CA GLU A 2 66.73 53.53 4.87
C GLU A 2 66.20 54.10 6.18
N GLN A 3 65.09 53.56 6.67
CA GLN A 3 64.69 53.72 8.06
C GLN A 3 63.92 52.47 8.49
N GLU A 4 64.66 51.60 9.16
CA GLU A 4 64.27 50.77 10.31
C GLU A 4 62.79 50.35 10.44
N MET A 5 62.54 49.04 10.33
CA MET A 5 61.64 48.35 11.24
C MET A 5 62.46 47.33 12.03
N VAL A 6 63.06 47.83 13.10
CA VAL A 6 63.63 47.02 14.19
C VAL A 6 62.51 46.12 14.73
N SER A 7 62.63 44.82 14.52
CA SER A 7 61.81 43.85 15.23
C SER A 7 62.32 43.75 16.67
N ASP A 8 61.53 44.31 17.59
CA ASP A 8 61.72 44.25 19.03
C ASP A 8 61.95 42.78 19.50
N PRO A 9 63.13 42.41 20.03
CA PRO A 9 63.48 41.03 20.36
C PRO A 9 62.82 40.51 21.65
N GLY A 10 61.96 41.31 22.30
CA GLY A 10 61.33 40.99 23.59
C GLY A 10 59.92 40.38 23.53
N LYS A 11 59.25 40.32 22.36
CA LYS A 11 57.95 39.65 22.23
C LYS A 11 58.15 38.21 21.79
N GLN A 12 58.15 37.27 22.74
CA GLN A 12 57.94 35.85 22.41
C GLN A 12 56.70 35.74 21.53
N MET A 13 56.90 35.44 20.24
CA MET A 13 55.81 35.31 19.28
C MET A 13 55.05 34.04 19.62
N ARG A 14 53.96 34.18 20.39
CA ARG A 14 53.14 33.05 20.83
C ARG A 14 52.41 32.48 19.62
N LEU A 15 52.85 31.30 19.18
CA LEU A 15 52.16 30.50 18.18
C LEU A 15 50.83 30.03 18.75
N GLY A 16 49.75 30.22 17.99
CA GLY A 16 48.43 29.72 18.31
C GLY A 16 47.99 28.71 17.26
N PHE A 17 47.01 27.88 17.61
CA PHE A 17 46.39 26.97 16.67
C PHE A 17 44.89 26.89 16.90
N VAL A 18 44.16 26.46 15.88
CA VAL A 18 42.73 26.18 15.90
C VAL A 18 42.50 24.81 15.28
N THR A 19 41.71 23.99 15.95
CA THR A 19 41.31 22.66 15.50
C THR A 19 39.80 22.56 15.30
N GLY A 20 39.38 21.73 14.36
CA GLY A 20 37.97 21.50 14.10
C GLY A 20 37.70 20.53 12.96
N LEU A 21 36.42 20.39 12.65
CA LEU A 21 35.91 19.60 11.55
C LEU A 21 35.26 20.51 10.50
N VAL A 22 35.55 20.25 9.23
CA VAL A 22 34.92 20.92 8.08
C VAL A 22 34.36 19.85 7.13
N PRO A 23 33.20 20.08 6.47
CA PRO A 23 32.71 19.15 5.46
C PRO A 23 33.72 18.94 4.32
N LYS A 24 33.93 17.69 3.89
CA LYS A 24 34.92 17.33 2.86
C LYS A 24 34.74 18.11 1.56
N VAL A 25 33.49 18.30 1.13
CA VAL A 25 33.11 19.09 -0.05
C VAL A 25 33.65 20.54 0.01
N LYS A 26 33.75 21.11 1.21
CA LYS A 26 34.19 22.50 1.43
C LYS A 26 35.68 22.63 1.75
N ALA A 27 36.41 21.52 1.93
CA ALA A 27 37.79 21.51 2.43
C ALA A 27 38.77 22.27 1.51
N ALA A 28 38.71 22.04 0.20
CA ALA A 28 39.59 22.71 -0.77
C ALA A 28 39.32 24.23 -0.86
N THR A 29 38.06 24.65 -0.79
CA THR A 29 37.70 26.07 -0.78
C THR A 29 38.11 26.73 0.53
N PHE A 30 37.95 26.03 1.65
CA PHE A 30 38.36 26.49 2.98
C PHE A 30 39.86 26.77 3.04
N GLU A 31 40.70 25.85 2.55
CA GLU A 31 42.15 26.04 2.45
C GLU A 31 42.52 27.30 1.64
N ARG A 32 41.95 27.44 0.44
CA ARG A 32 42.23 28.58 -0.46
C ARG A 32 41.87 29.93 0.19
N ILE A 33 40.74 30.00 0.90
CA ILE A 33 40.32 31.24 1.57
C ILE A 33 41.21 31.55 2.77
N LEU A 34 41.56 30.54 3.57
CA LEU A 34 42.48 30.74 4.70
C LEU A 34 43.85 31.24 4.23
N PHE A 35 44.44 30.61 3.20
CA PHE A 35 45.74 31.02 2.64
C PHE A 35 45.73 32.47 2.15
N ARG A 36 44.67 32.85 1.42
CA ARG A 36 44.51 34.24 0.92
C ARG A 36 44.33 35.24 2.05
N ALA A 37 43.53 34.92 3.08
CA ALA A 37 43.24 35.83 4.19
C ALA A 37 44.44 36.10 5.10
N THR A 38 45.33 35.10 5.25
CA THR A 38 46.57 35.19 6.04
C THR A 38 47.79 35.58 5.19
N ARG A 39 47.64 35.75 3.87
CA ARG A 39 48.73 36.02 2.91
C ARG A 39 49.82 34.94 2.95
N GLY A 40 49.43 33.69 3.16
CA GLY A 40 50.36 32.56 3.28
C GLY A 40 51.03 32.41 4.65
N ASN A 41 50.77 33.29 5.63
CA ASN A 41 51.36 33.22 6.96
C ASN A 41 50.56 32.30 7.91
N MET A 42 50.32 31.05 7.48
CA MET A 42 49.70 30.01 8.30
C MET A 42 50.18 28.63 7.84
N TYR A 43 50.12 27.65 8.74
CA TYR A 43 50.39 26.25 8.40
C TYR A 43 49.13 25.41 8.68
N LEU A 44 48.59 24.79 7.64
CA LEU A 44 47.39 23.97 7.69
C LEU A 44 47.76 22.51 7.50
N LYS A 45 47.25 21.65 8.39
CA LYS A 45 47.25 20.20 8.22
C LYS A 45 45.82 19.71 8.21
N GLN A 46 45.48 18.87 7.24
CA GLN A 46 44.16 18.26 7.09
C GLN A 46 44.31 16.74 7.04
N GLU A 47 43.33 16.03 7.59
CA GLU A 47 43.23 14.57 7.57
C GLU A 47 41.76 14.19 7.37
N GLU A 48 41.49 13.37 6.36
CA GLU A 48 40.13 12.91 6.05
C GLU A 48 39.72 11.83 7.06
N LEU A 49 38.46 11.86 7.49
CA LEU A 49 37.91 10.78 8.31
C LEU A 49 37.43 9.64 7.40
N ASP A 50 37.72 8.40 7.81
CA ASP A 50 37.30 7.20 7.09
C ASP A 50 35.77 6.97 7.16
N GLU A 51 35.14 7.40 8.25
CA GLU A 51 33.71 7.22 8.49
C GLU A 51 32.96 8.57 8.49
N PRO A 52 31.74 8.63 7.93
CA PRO A 52 30.91 9.83 7.99
C PRO A 52 30.49 10.11 9.44
N VAL A 53 30.42 11.40 9.81
CA VAL A 53 30.10 11.82 11.17
C VAL A 53 28.80 12.62 11.16
N VAL A 54 27.91 12.32 12.11
CA VAL A 54 26.65 13.06 12.30
C VAL A 54 26.95 14.52 12.65
N ASP A 55 26.38 15.45 11.88
CA ASP A 55 26.53 16.87 12.16
C ASP A 55 25.61 17.32 13.31
N PRO A 56 26.13 17.90 14.42
CA PRO A 56 25.29 18.33 15.53
C PRO A 56 24.23 19.37 15.16
N ALA A 57 24.40 20.11 14.06
CA ALA A 57 23.44 21.12 13.62
C ALA A 57 22.31 20.57 12.73
N THR A 58 22.59 19.59 11.87
CA THR A 58 21.62 19.06 10.89
C THR A 58 21.14 17.65 11.23
N ALA A 59 21.81 16.94 12.14
CA ALA A 59 21.60 15.54 12.45
C ALA A 59 21.77 14.58 11.25
N GLU A 60 22.46 15.02 10.20
CA GLU A 60 22.77 14.22 9.00
C GLU A 60 24.19 13.66 9.07
N GLU A 61 24.38 12.47 8.50
CA GLU A 61 25.71 11.87 8.32
C GLU A 61 26.45 12.56 7.16
N VAL A 62 27.57 13.22 7.47
CA VAL A 62 28.36 13.97 6.49
C VAL A 62 29.82 13.56 6.58
N GLU A 63 30.46 13.35 5.42
CA GLU A 63 31.91 13.18 5.35
C GLU A 63 32.63 14.46 5.77
N LYS A 64 33.46 14.37 6.80
CA LYS A 64 34.17 15.51 7.40
C LYS A 64 35.67 15.29 7.38
N VAL A 65 36.40 16.40 7.38
CA VAL A 65 37.86 16.46 7.40
C VAL A 65 38.28 17.16 8.69
N VAL A 66 39.22 16.56 9.41
CA VAL A 66 39.87 17.16 10.58
C VAL A 66 40.90 18.16 10.07
N PHE A 67 40.91 19.35 10.64
CA PHE A 67 41.94 20.34 10.32
C PHE A 67 42.61 20.89 11.58
N VAL A 68 43.88 21.24 11.44
CA VAL A 68 44.68 22.01 12.40
C VAL A 68 45.33 23.16 11.66
N VAL A 69 45.04 24.39 12.08
CA VAL A 69 45.66 25.61 11.52
C VAL A 69 46.54 26.25 12.56
N PHE A 70 47.84 26.31 12.32
CA PHE A 70 48.81 27.07 13.11
C PHE A 70 48.98 28.47 12.54
N PHE A 71 49.02 29.48 13.41
CA PHE A 71 49.17 30.89 13.05
C PHE A 71 49.94 31.66 14.11
N ALA A 72 50.51 32.80 13.71
CA ALA A 72 51.15 33.74 14.61
C ALA A 72 50.36 35.06 14.65
N GLY A 73 50.07 35.56 15.86
CA GLY A 73 49.45 36.86 16.09
C GLY A 73 47.92 36.89 16.10
N GLU A 74 47.37 37.81 16.90
CA GLU A 74 45.94 37.90 17.21
C GLU A 74 45.06 38.32 16.02
N ARG A 75 45.63 39.11 15.09
CA ARG A 75 44.95 39.50 13.85
C ARG A 75 44.68 38.30 12.93
N ALA A 76 45.60 37.33 12.88
CA ALA A 76 45.42 36.10 12.11
C ALA A 76 44.36 35.21 12.77
N ARG A 77 44.42 35.04 14.10
CA ARG A 77 43.41 34.32 14.90
C ARG A 77 41.99 34.79 14.59
N THR A 78 41.75 36.09 14.67
CA THR A 78 40.41 36.67 14.47
C THR A 78 39.87 36.41 13.06
N LYS A 79 40.73 36.48 12.03
CA LYS A 79 40.36 36.17 10.65
C LYS A 79 40.02 34.69 10.46
N ILE A 80 40.86 33.80 11.00
CA ILE A 80 40.67 32.34 10.91
C ILE A 80 39.37 31.94 11.60
N MET A 81 39.08 32.48 12.79
CA MET A 81 37.84 32.19 13.52
C MET A 81 36.58 32.58 12.72
N LYS A 82 36.58 33.76 12.08
CA LYS A 82 35.47 34.19 11.21
C LYS A 82 35.29 33.30 9.99
N ILE A 83 36.39 32.82 9.40
CA ILE A 83 36.34 31.90 8.27
C ILE A 83 35.80 30.53 8.70
N CYS A 84 36.23 30.00 9.86
CA CYS A 84 35.65 28.78 10.40
C CYS A 84 34.13 28.88 10.61
N GLU A 85 33.65 30.00 11.15
CA GLU A 85 32.21 30.25 11.34
C GLU A 85 31.46 30.34 10.00
N ALA A 86 31.99 31.06 9.01
CA ALA A 86 31.37 31.20 7.70
C ALA A 86 31.24 29.87 6.93
N PHE A 87 32.14 28.92 7.19
CA PHE A 87 32.13 27.59 6.59
C PHE A 87 31.31 26.56 7.36
N GLY A 88 30.79 26.92 8.54
CA GLY A 88 30.09 25.99 9.44
C GLY A 88 31.02 24.95 10.04
N ALA A 89 32.28 25.31 10.31
CA ALA A 89 33.24 24.39 10.90
C ALA A 89 33.00 24.23 12.41
N ASN A 90 32.87 22.98 12.86
CA ASN A 90 32.73 22.65 14.28
C ASN A 90 34.11 22.68 14.93
N ARG A 91 34.33 23.64 15.84
CA ARG A 91 35.61 23.87 16.51
C ARG A 91 35.60 23.21 17.89
N TYR A 92 36.72 22.59 18.26
CA TYR A 92 36.89 21.97 19.57
C TYR A 92 38.09 22.57 20.29
N PRO A 93 37.98 22.95 21.58
CA PRO A 93 39.13 23.41 22.34
C PRO A 93 40.08 22.23 22.60
N PHE A 94 41.32 22.32 22.10
CA PHE A 94 42.34 21.30 22.29
C PHE A 94 43.50 21.87 23.12
N PRO A 95 43.84 21.30 24.30
CA PRO A 95 44.93 21.79 25.14
C PRO A 95 46.32 21.55 24.51
N GLU A 96 47.28 22.44 24.78
CA GLU A 96 48.69 22.28 24.35
C GLU A 96 49.46 21.26 25.22
N ASP A 97 49.12 21.20 26.51
CA ASP A 97 49.81 20.39 27.50
C ASP A 97 49.46 18.90 27.35
N PRO A 98 50.44 18.00 27.11
CA PRO A 98 50.20 16.56 26.98
C PRO A 98 49.49 15.93 28.19
N GLN A 99 49.70 16.45 29.41
CA GLN A 99 49.00 15.93 30.59
C GLN A 99 47.50 16.28 30.55
N LYS A 100 47.17 17.52 30.18
CA LYS A 100 45.79 17.97 30.01
C LYS A 100 45.09 17.30 28.83
N GLN A 101 45.81 16.99 27.76
CA GLN A 101 45.27 16.20 26.64
C GLN A 101 44.84 14.81 27.08
N ARG A 102 45.69 14.10 27.85
CA ARG A 102 45.34 12.77 28.41
C ARG A 102 44.15 12.83 29.35
N GLN A 103 44.07 13.86 30.19
CA GLN A 103 42.92 14.08 31.09
C GLN A 103 41.63 14.32 30.30
N MET A 104 41.64 15.23 29.32
CA MET A 104 40.48 15.52 28.47
C MET A 104 40.01 14.28 27.70
N HIS A 105 40.95 13.49 27.15
CA HIS A 105 40.63 12.25 26.46
C HIS A 105 39.95 11.23 27.39
N SER A 106 40.47 11.04 28.61
CA SER A 106 39.85 10.15 29.61
C SER A 106 38.45 10.63 30.03
N GLU A 107 38.26 11.94 30.18
CA GLU A 107 36.97 12.54 30.53
C GLU A 107 35.94 12.35 29.41
N VAL A 108 36.31 12.61 28.15
CA VAL A 108 35.43 12.44 27.00
C VAL A 108 35.02 10.98 26.84
N ILE A 109 35.95 10.03 26.99
CA ILE A 109 35.62 8.60 26.94
C ILE A 109 34.64 8.20 28.06
N ALA A 110 34.84 8.69 29.28
CA ALA A 110 33.94 8.40 30.39
C ALA A 110 32.54 9.00 30.16
N ARG A 111 32.45 10.21 29.62
CA ARG A 111 31.15 10.82 29.25
C ARG A 111 30.48 10.08 28.10
N LEU A 112 31.24 9.63 27.10
CA LEU A 112 30.69 8.86 25.98
C LEU A 112 30.09 7.54 26.46
N SER A 113 30.76 6.83 27.37
CA SER A 113 30.22 5.59 27.93
C SER A 113 28.96 5.84 28.77
N GLU A 114 28.94 6.87 29.60
CA GLU A 114 27.76 7.27 30.37
C GLU A 114 26.56 7.62 29.47
N LEU A 115 26.78 8.44 28.43
CA LEU A 115 25.76 8.78 27.45
C LEU A 115 25.24 7.54 26.72
N GLN A 116 26.13 6.64 26.32
CA GLN A 116 25.73 5.39 25.68
C GLN A 116 24.83 4.55 26.60
N THR A 117 25.21 4.40 27.88
CA THR A 117 24.36 3.65 28.84
C THR A 117 23.00 4.30 29.05
N THR A 118 22.94 5.63 29.03
CA THR A 118 21.70 6.40 29.16
C THR A 118 20.80 6.21 27.93
N ILE A 119 21.37 6.27 26.73
CA ILE A 119 20.67 6.00 25.48
C ILE A 119 20.13 4.57 25.45
N ASP A 120 20.95 3.60 25.84
CA ASP A 120 20.55 2.18 25.88
C ASP A 120 19.43 1.94 26.91
N ALA A 121 19.50 2.58 28.08
CA ALA A 121 18.42 2.54 29.06
C ALA A 121 17.12 3.18 28.53
N GLY A 122 17.22 4.32 27.85
CA GLY A 122 16.09 5.00 27.21
C GLY A 122 15.44 4.15 26.11
N ASN A 123 16.25 3.52 25.24
CA ASN A 123 15.78 2.63 24.19
C ASN A 123 15.07 1.40 24.78
N ARG A 124 15.66 0.75 25.80
CA ARG A 124 15.01 -0.37 26.49
C ARG A 124 13.66 0.02 27.10
N HIS A 125 13.58 1.20 27.72
CA HIS A 125 12.33 1.69 28.29
C HIS A 125 11.28 1.96 27.20
N ARG A 126 11.67 2.65 26.12
CA ARG A 126 10.81 2.90 24.97
C ARG A 126 10.28 1.59 24.38
N ASP A 127 11.14 0.61 24.14
CA ASP A 127 10.76 -0.65 23.51
C ASP A 127 9.84 -1.47 24.43
N SER A 128 10.05 -1.43 25.75
CA SER A 128 9.13 -2.03 26.72
C SER A 128 7.73 -1.38 26.68
N LEU A 129 7.66 -0.05 26.64
CA LEU A 129 6.40 0.68 26.50
C LEU A 129 5.70 0.38 25.18
N LEU A 130 6.44 0.40 24.07
CA LEU A 130 5.88 0.10 22.74
C LEU A 130 5.35 -1.32 22.66
N ASN A 131 6.03 -2.30 23.25
CA ASN A 131 5.52 -3.67 23.33
C ASN A 131 4.22 -3.76 24.11
N ASN A 132 4.12 -3.09 25.26
CA ASN A 132 2.89 -3.06 26.05
C ASN A 132 1.73 -2.42 25.28
N ILE A 133 1.99 -1.29 24.61
CA ILE A 133 0.98 -0.59 23.79
C ILE A 133 0.57 -1.45 22.60
N SER A 134 1.51 -2.13 21.94
CA SER A 134 1.25 -2.98 20.76
C SER A 134 0.21 -4.06 21.04
N TYR A 135 0.24 -4.70 22.22
CA TYR A 135 -0.77 -5.70 22.59
C TYR A 135 -2.18 -5.12 22.82
N GLN A 136 -2.29 -3.85 23.19
CA GLN A 136 -3.56 -3.23 23.60
C GLN A 136 -4.16 -2.31 22.53
N ILE A 137 -3.37 -1.82 21.58
CA ILE A 137 -3.79 -0.78 20.63
C ILE A 137 -4.96 -1.22 19.75
N GLU A 138 -5.01 -2.48 19.32
CA GLU A 138 -6.12 -2.99 18.50
C GLU A 138 -7.44 -3.01 19.27
N ASN A 139 -7.38 -3.43 20.54
CA ASN A 139 -8.53 -3.46 21.45
C ASN A 139 -9.02 -2.03 21.76
N TRP A 140 -8.11 -1.11 22.07
CA TRP A 140 -8.44 0.30 22.29
C TRP A 140 -9.02 0.94 21.04
N ALA A 141 -8.43 0.68 19.87
CA ALA A 141 -8.94 1.22 18.61
C ALA A 141 -10.33 0.68 18.28
N SER A 142 -10.59 -0.60 18.53
CA SER A 142 -11.92 -1.20 18.36
C SER A 142 -12.96 -0.56 19.30
N LEU A 143 -12.59 -0.38 20.57
CA LEU A 143 -13.44 0.28 21.58
C LEU A 143 -13.76 1.71 21.17
N VAL A 144 -12.75 2.52 20.84
CA VAL A 144 -12.94 3.94 20.46
C VAL A 144 -13.76 4.06 19.17
N ARG A 145 -13.53 3.20 18.17
CA ARG A 145 -14.34 3.20 16.94
C ARG A 145 -15.80 2.87 17.24
N ARG A 146 -16.06 1.89 18.11
CA ARG A 146 -17.42 1.51 18.50
C ARG A 146 -18.13 2.63 19.26
N GLU A 147 -17.48 3.22 20.27
CA GLU A 147 -18.03 4.35 21.02
C GLU A 147 -18.30 5.54 20.10
N LYS A 148 -17.34 5.88 19.22
CA LYS A 148 -17.53 6.95 18.23
C LYS A 148 -18.75 6.69 17.33
N ALA A 149 -18.94 5.46 16.86
CA ALA A 149 -20.10 5.10 16.03
C ALA A 149 -21.41 5.24 16.82
N ILE A 150 -21.44 4.84 18.10
CA ILE A 150 -22.61 5.02 18.97
C ILE A 150 -22.95 6.50 19.10
N TYR A 151 -21.98 7.34 19.49
CA TYR A 151 -22.21 8.78 19.61
C TYR A 151 -22.59 9.45 18.29
N HIS A 152 -22.05 8.96 17.17
CA HIS A 152 -22.43 9.45 15.84
C HIS A 152 -23.91 9.21 15.54
N ILE A 153 -24.43 8.01 15.87
CA ILE A 153 -25.86 7.70 15.72
C ILE A 153 -26.71 8.47 16.74
N LEU A 154 -26.27 8.57 18.00
CA LEU A 154 -26.99 9.35 19.02
C LEU A 154 -27.15 10.82 18.61
N ASN A 155 -26.17 11.40 17.92
CA ASN A 155 -26.24 12.76 17.41
C ASN A 155 -27.26 12.95 16.26
N GLN A 156 -27.69 11.87 15.61
CA GLN A 156 -28.76 11.90 14.61
C GLN A 156 -30.16 11.80 15.23
N LEU A 157 -30.25 11.50 16.53
CA LEU A 157 -31.53 11.35 17.23
C LEU A 157 -32.05 12.70 17.71
N SER A 158 -33.37 12.84 17.73
CA SER A 158 -34.03 14.02 18.28
C SER A 158 -34.15 13.89 19.80
N ILE A 159 -33.93 15.00 20.52
CA ILE A 159 -34.01 15.04 21.99
C ILE A 159 -35.38 15.58 22.39
N ASP A 160 -36.16 14.77 23.13
CA ASP A 160 -37.34 15.25 23.82
C ASP A 160 -36.95 15.76 25.22
N VAL A 161 -36.83 17.08 25.35
CA VAL A 161 -36.44 17.76 26.60
C VAL A 161 -37.43 17.49 27.73
N THR A 162 -38.71 17.28 27.41
CA THR A 162 -39.76 17.12 28.42
C THR A 162 -39.68 15.76 29.11
N ARG A 163 -39.44 14.70 28.35
CA ARG A 163 -39.34 13.31 28.85
C ARG A 163 -37.91 12.87 29.14
N LYS A 164 -36.91 13.69 28.78
CA LYS A 164 -35.48 13.33 28.79
C LYS A 164 -35.24 12.02 28.04
N CYS A 165 -35.89 11.87 26.89
CA CYS A 165 -35.79 10.70 26.03
C CYS A 165 -35.23 11.08 24.67
N LEU A 166 -34.59 10.11 24.01
CA LEU A 166 -34.19 10.24 22.60
C LEU A 166 -35.26 9.60 21.73
N LEU A 167 -35.68 10.31 20.70
CA LEU A 167 -36.60 9.84 19.68
C LEU A 167 -35.84 9.61 18.38
N ALA A 168 -36.00 8.40 17.85
CA ALA A 168 -35.37 7.91 16.64
C ALA A 168 -36.42 7.41 15.66
N GLU A 169 -36.32 7.82 14.40
CA GLU A 169 -37.07 7.24 13.29
C GLU A 169 -36.08 6.49 12.40
N ALA A 170 -36.36 5.20 12.14
CA ALA A 170 -35.45 4.35 11.39
C ALA A 170 -36.21 3.35 10.52
N TRP A 171 -35.63 3.06 9.35
CA TRP A 171 -36.10 2.01 8.47
C TRP A 171 -35.59 0.65 8.96
N CYS A 172 -36.50 -0.29 9.20
CA CYS A 172 -36.14 -1.67 9.51
C CYS A 172 -36.90 -2.65 8.61
N PRO A 173 -36.30 -3.79 8.22
CA PRO A 173 -37.03 -4.84 7.53
C PRO A 173 -38.14 -5.42 8.39
N VAL A 174 -39.33 -5.64 7.81
CA VAL A 174 -40.52 -6.12 8.54
C VAL A 174 -40.27 -7.46 9.26
N TYR A 175 -39.46 -8.35 8.66
CA TYR A 175 -39.12 -9.64 9.24
C TYR A 175 -38.19 -9.54 10.47
N ALA A 176 -37.39 -8.47 10.59
CA ALA A 176 -36.43 -8.28 11.68
C ALA A 176 -37.05 -7.59 12.91
N LYS A 177 -38.36 -7.28 12.86
CA LYS A 177 -39.07 -6.57 13.93
C LYS A 177 -38.96 -7.26 15.29
N SER A 178 -39.16 -8.58 15.34
CA SER A 178 -39.06 -9.35 16.58
C SER A 178 -37.65 -9.34 17.15
N GLU A 179 -36.64 -9.55 16.31
CA GLU A 179 -35.23 -9.56 16.71
C GLU A 179 -34.79 -8.21 17.32
N ILE A 180 -35.26 -7.10 16.73
CA ILE A 180 -35.00 -5.75 17.24
C ILE A 180 -35.70 -5.53 18.59
N GLN A 181 -36.97 -5.93 18.72
CA GLN A 181 -37.71 -5.81 19.97
C GLN A 181 -37.03 -6.60 21.10
N ASP A 182 -36.59 -7.83 20.83
CA ASP A 182 -35.87 -8.65 21.80
C ASP A 182 -34.53 -8.02 22.19
N ALA A 183 -33.80 -7.44 21.24
CA ALA A 183 -32.55 -6.74 21.51
C ALA A 183 -32.76 -5.51 22.41
N LEU A 184 -33.82 -4.73 22.17
CA LEU A 184 -34.18 -3.59 23.00
C LEU A 184 -34.59 -4.03 24.41
N HIS A 185 -35.38 -5.10 24.53
CA HIS A 185 -35.75 -5.65 25.84
C HIS A 185 -34.54 -6.14 26.62
N ARG A 186 -33.60 -6.85 25.98
CA ARG A 186 -32.34 -7.25 26.61
C ARG A 186 -31.54 -6.03 27.09
N ALA A 187 -31.45 -4.98 26.28
CA ALA A 187 -30.73 -3.76 26.64
C ALA A 187 -31.33 -3.07 27.88
N VAL A 188 -32.67 -2.98 27.97
CA VAL A 188 -33.38 -2.43 29.14
C VAL A 188 -33.09 -3.25 30.40
N THR A 189 -33.14 -4.57 30.30
CA THR A 189 -32.87 -5.47 31.44
C THR A 189 -31.43 -5.33 31.93
N MET A 190 -30.46 -5.20 31.01
CA MET A 190 -29.04 -5.04 31.36
C MET A 190 -28.74 -3.66 31.95
N SER A 191 -29.38 -2.60 31.46
CA SER A 191 -29.19 -1.24 31.96
C SER A 191 -29.94 -0.96 33.28
N LYS A 192 -30.85 -1.86 33.67
CA LYS A 192 -31.76 -1.67 34.82
C LYS A 192 -32.52 -0.34 34.73
N ALA A 193 -32.89 0.06 33.52
CA ALA A 193 -33.63 1.29 33.30
C ALA A 193 -35.08 1.15 33.80
N ASP A 194 -35.57 2.17 34.52
CA ASP A 194 -36.95 2.21 35.02
C ASP A 194 -37.98 2.38 33.89
N VAL A 195 -37.56 2.96 32.76
CA VAL A 195 -38.40 3.22 31.59
C VAL A 195 -38.04 2.26 30.46
N GLY A 196 -39.02 1.48 30.03
CA GLY A 196 -38.88 0.57 28.89
C GLY A 196 -38.78 1.31 27.56
N THR A 197 -38.06 0.73 26.60
CA THR A 197 -37.98 1.25 25.24
C THR A 197 -39.30 1.03 24.50
N ILE A 198 -39.84 2.08 23.87
CA ILE A 198 -41.05 2.00 23.05
C ILE A 198 -40.64 1.79 21.59
N PHE A 199 -41.06 0.68 21.00
CA PHE A 199 -40.86 0.39 19.58
C PHE A 199 -42.20 0.35 18.85
N GLN A 200 -42.50 1.40 18.08
CA GLN A 200 -43.78 1.55 17.38
C GLN A 200 -43.56 1.68 15.87
N THR A 201 -44.42 1.02 15.09
CA THR A 201 -44.43 1.15 13.64
C THR A 201 -45.22 2.40 13.24
N ILE A 202 -44.55 3.32 12.54
CA ILE A 202 -45.15 4.56 12.01
C ILE A 202 -45.52 4.34 10.53
N ARG A 203 -46.65 4.90 10.10
CA ARG A 203 -47.01 4.96 8.67
C ARG A 203 -46.45 6.26 8.09
N SER A 204 -45.44 6.17 7.24
CA SER A 204 -44.86 7.31 6.52
C SER A 204 -45.34 7.33 5.06
N GLY A 205 -45.43 8.52 4.48
CA GLY A 205 -45.63 8.73 3.04
C GLY A 205 -44.34 8.73 2.24
N GLU A 206 -43.18 8.64 2.90
CA GLU A 206 -41.87 8.61 2.26
C GLU A 206 -41.58 7.25 1.60
N SER A 207 -40.77 7.27 0.54
CA SER A 207 -40.34 6.06 -0.13
C SER A 207 -39.30 5.30 0.73
N PRO A 208 -39.59 4.08 1.19
CA PRO A 208 -38.64 3.28 1.95
C PRO A 208 -37.41 2.87 1.10
N PRO A 209 -36.26 2.62 1.75
CA PRO A 209 -35.08 2.11 1.06
C PRO A 209 -35.28 0.68 0.56
N THR A 210 -34.59 0.34 -0.54
CA THR A 210 -34.55 -1.02 -1.10
C THR A 210 -33.47 -1.84 -0.41
N TYR A 211 -33.80 -3.06 0.00
CA TYR A 211 -32.87 -3.99 0.64
C TYR A 211 -33.00 -5.39 0.02
N PHE A 212 -31.88 -5.91 -0.50
CA PHE A 212 -31.79 -7.27 -1.02
C PHE A 212 -30.98 -8.16 -0.07
N LYS A 213 -31.53 -9.33 0.26
CA LYS A 213 -30.79 -10.34 1.01
C LYS A 213 -29.77 -11.01 0.09
N THR A 214 -28.50 -10.66 0.25
CA THR A 214 -27.40 -11.28 -0.49
C THR A 214 -26.76 -12.41 0.33
N ASN A 215 -26.26 -13.42 -0.37
CA ASN A 215 -25.40 -14.46 0.19
C ASN A 215 -23.99 -14.33 -0.41
N LYS A 216 -23.02 -15.11 0.07
CA LYS A 216 -21.63 -15.09 -0.42
C LYS A 216 -21.52 -15.24 -1.95
N PHE A 217 -22.45 -15.97 -2.55
CA PHE A 217 -22.51 -16.16 -4.00
C PHE A 217 -23.15 -14.96 -4.73
N THR A 218 -24.30 -14.46 -4.26
CA THR A 218 -25.08 -13.45 -4.97
C THR A 218 -24.56 -12.03 -4.79
N VAL A 219 -23.70 -11.77 -3.79
CA VAL A 219 -23.17 -10.43 -3.50
C VAL A 219 -22.41 -9.83 -4.68
N ALA A 220 -21.65 -10.66 -5.42
CA ALA A 220 -20.88 -10.21 -6.58
C ALA A 220 -21.80 -9.74 -7.72
N PHE A 221 -22.83 -10.54 -8.02
CA PHE A 221 -23.81 -10.21 -9.05
C PHE A 221 -24.65 -8.99 -8.68
N GLN A 222 -25.04 -8.88 -7.40
CA GLN A 222 -25.78 -7.72 -6.91
C GLN A 222 -24.92 -6.44 -7.00
N GLY A 223 -23.63 -6.52 -6.64
CA GLY A 223 -22.72 -5.37 -6.74
C GLY A 223 -22.58 -4.82 -8.16
N ILE A 224 -22.59 -5.67 -9.18
CA ILE A 224 -22.55 -5.23 -10.59
C ILE A 224 -23.82 -4.47 -10.98
N ILE A 225 -24.97 -4.89 -10.46
CA ILE A 225 -26.26 -4.29 -10.78
C ILE A 225 -26.45 -2.98 -10.02
N ASP A 226 -26.10 -2.98 -8.73
CA ASP A 226 -26.15 -1.78 -7.89
C ASP A 226 -25.19 -0.69 -8.43
N ALA A 227 -24.09 -1.08 -9.09
CA ALA A 227 -23.20 -0.15 -9.77
C ALA A 227 -23.83 0.55 -10.99
N TYR A 228 -24.81 -0.09 -11.66
CA TYR A 228 -25.59 0.56 -12.72
C TYR A 228 -26.65 1.49 -12.14
N GLY A 229 -27.31 1.07 -11.05
CA GLY A 229 -28.25 1.89 -10.31
C GLY A 229 -29.03 1.10 -9.28
N MET A 230 -29.46 1.79 -8.22
CA MET A 230 -30.28 1.20 -7.18
C MET A 230 -31.73 1.04 -7.64
N ALA A 231 -32.26 -0.18 -7.51
CA ALA A 231 -33.65 -0.48 -7.83
C ALA A 231 -34.64 0.26 -6.90
N ARG A 232 -35.82 0.62 -7.44
CA ARG A 232 -36.89 1.25 -6.66
C ARG A 232 -37.49 0.27 -5.67
N TYR A 233 -38.18 0.81 -4.66
CA TYR A 233 -38.83 -0.02 -3.65
C TYR A 233 -39.86 -0.97 -4.29
N ARG A 234 -39.74 -2.26 -3.98
CA ARG A 234 -40.55 -3.36 -4.53
C ARG A 234 -40.47 -3.53 -6.05
N GLU A 235 -39.43 -3.00 -6.69
CA GLU A 235 -39.11 -3.35 -8.06
C GLU A 235 -38.53 -4.77 -8.14
N ALA A 236 -38.76 -5.45 -9.27
CA ALA A 236 -38.20 -6.77 -9.51
C ALA A 236 -36.68 -6.68 -9.62
N ASN A 237 -35.96 -7.50 -8.85
CA ASN A 237 -34.50 -7.49 -8.89
C ASN A 237 -34.01 -8.20 -10.17
N PRO A 238 -33.35 -7.51 -11.12
CA PRO A 238 -32.81 -8.15 -12.32
C PRO A 238 -31.68 -9.14 -11.98
N GLY A 239 -31.07 -9.04 -10.80
CA GLY A 239 -29.92 -9.84 -10.39
C GLY A 239 -30.15 -11.33 -10.33
N VAL A 240 -31.40 -11.77 -10.12
CA VAL A 240 -31.72 -13.19 -10.19
C VAL A 240 -31.50 -13.74 -11.60
N PHE A 241 -31.85 -12.96 -12.64
CA PHE A 241 -31.63 -13.36 -14.03
C PHE A 241 -30.16 -13.20 -14.43
N THR A 242 -29.53 -12.10 -14.00
CA THR A 242 -28.12 -11.78 -14.30
C THR A 242 -27.17 -12.87 -13.81
N ILE A 243 -27.48 -13.60 -12.74
CA ILE A 243 -26.67 -14.73 -12.25
C ILE A 243 -26.34 -15.72 -13.38
N ILE A 244 -27.30 -16.02 -14.25
CA ILE A 244 -27.11 -16.99 -15.35
C ILE A 244 -26.84 -16.28 -16.67
N THR A 245 -27.62 -15.25 -16.99
CA THR A 245 -27.56 -14.63 -18.32
C THR A 245 -26.25 -13.88 -18.56
N PHE A 246 -25.68 -13.23 -17.54
CA PHE A 246 -24.43 -12.47 -17.71
C PHE A 246 -23.23 -13.39 -17.99
N PRO A 247 -22.96 -14.44 -17.17
CA PRO A 247 -21.90 -15.39 -17.49
C PRO A 247 -22.11 -16.14 -18.80
N PHE A 248 -23.36 -16.43 -19.17
CA PHE A 248 -23.69 -17.08 -20.44
C PHE A 248 -23.39 -16.17 -21.64
N LEU A 249 -23.81 -14.91 -21.61
CA LEU A 249 -23.50 -13.95 -22.69
C LEU A 249 -22.00 -13.71 -22.82
N PHE A 250 -21.29 -13.65 -21.70
CA PHE A 250 -19.83 -13.60 -21.71
C PHE A 250 -19.23 -14.83 -22.41
N ALA A 251 -19.73 -16.03 -22.10
CA ALA A 251 -19.24 -17.28 -22.68
C ALA A 251 -19.48 -17.37 -24.20
N VAL A 252 -20.57 -16.79 -24.72
CA VAL A 252 -20.81 -16.70 -26.17
C VAL A 252 -19.75 -15.84 -26.86
N MET A 253 -19.27 -14.78 -26.20
CA MET A 253 -18.22 -13.89 -26.70
C MET A 253 -16.80 -14.45 -26.50
N PHE A 254 -16.60 -15.23 -25.43
CA PHE A 254 -15.31 -15.81 -25.02
C PHE A 254 -15.36 -17.36 -25.11
N GLY A 255 -15.85 -17.87 -26.25
CA GLY A 255 -16.15 -19.28 -26.44
C GLY A 255 -14.94 -20.14 -26.81
N ASP A 256 -13.95 -20.25 -25.92
CA ASP A 256 -12.79 -21.14 -26.06
C ASP A 256 -12.66 -22.00 -24.80
N TRP A 257 -12.70 -23.32 -24.96
CA TRP A 257 -12.68 -24.21 -23.80
C TRP A 257 -11.28 -24.37 -23.19
N GLY A 258 -10.21 -24.10 -23.94
CA GLY A 258 -8.83 -24.06 -23.41
C GLY A 258 -8.61 -22.85 -22.51
N HIS A 259 -8.99 -21.65 -22.96
CA HIS A 259 -8.97 -20.45 -22.13
C HIS A 259 -9.95 -20.56 -20.94
N GLY A 260 -11.13 -21.15 -21.16
CA GLY A 260 -12.09 -21.45 -20.11
C GLY A 260 -11.53 -22.34 -19.00
N ILE A 261 -10.72 -23.37 -19.32
CA ILE A 261 -10.02 -24.20 -18.32
C ILE A 261 -9.02 -23.39 -17.51
N LEU A 262 -8.23 -22.51 -18.14
CA LEU A 262 -7.28 -21.66 -17.41
C LEU A 262 -7.99 -20.73 -16.41
N MET A 263 -9.09 -20.11 -16.84
CA MET A 263 -9.92 -19.29 -15.94
C MET A 263 -10.59 -20.11 -14.84
N LEU A 264 -11.01 -21.35 -15.14
CA LEU A 264 -11.56 -22.27 -14.15
C LEU A 264 -10.53 -22.61 -13.07
N LEU A 265 -9.28 -22.91 -13.47
CA LEU A 265 -8.20 -23.19 -12.52
C LEU A 265 -7.88 -21.97 -11.64
N ALA A 266 -7.81 -20.77 -12.24
CA ALA A 266 -7.58 -19.53 -11.50
C ALA A 266 -8.71 -19.21 -10.51
N SER A 267 -9.98 -19.35 -10.93
CA SER A 267 -11.14 -19.12 -10.07
C SER A 267 -11.27 -20.18 -8.96
N LEU A 268 -10.99 -21.46 -9.25
CA LEU A 268 -10.93 -22.50 -8.23
C LEU A 268 -9.84 -22.26 -7.20
N TRP A 269 -8.68 -21.74 -7.60
CA TRP A 269 -7.62 -21.35 -6.68
C TRP A 269 -8.07 -20.23 -5.72
N LEU A 270 -8.79 -19.22 -6.23
CA LEU A 270 -9.36 -18.14 -5.42
C LEU A 270 -10.41 -18.66 -4.42
N VAL A 271 -11.31 -19.54 -4.87
CA VAL A 271 -12.36 -20.12 -4.03
C VAL A 271 -11.76 -21.05 -2.96
N LYS A 272 -10.74 -21.84 -3.31
CA LYS A 272 -10.05 -22.72 -2.35
C LYS A 272 -9.32 -21.94 -1.25
N ASN A 273 -8.73 -20.79 -1.60
CA ASN A 273 -7.96 -19.98 -0.67
C ASN A 273 -8.78 -18.85 0.01
N GLU A 274 -10.12 -18.97 0.03
CA GLU A 274 -11.03 -17.92 0.49
C GLU A 274 -10.69 -17.37 1.89
N ARG A 275 -10.37 -18.25 2.84
CA ARG A 275 -10.07 -17.86 4.23
C ARG A 275 -8.77 -17.07 4.36
N LYS A 276 -7.73 -17.49 3.63
CA LYS A 276 -6.40 -16.87 3.69
C LYS A 276 -6.44 -15.49 3.06
N LEU A 277 -7.06 -15.38 1.88
CA LEU A 277 -7.20 -14.10 1.20
C LEU A 277 -8.13 -13.16 1.98
N GLY A 278 -9.25 -13.66 2.53
CA GLY A 278 -10.17 -12.82 3.31
C GLY A 278 -9.56 -12.18 4.57
N SER A 279 -8.49 -12.75 5.13
CA SER A 279 -7.78 -12.20 6.30
C SER A 279 -6.74 -11.13 5.97
N GLN A 280 -6.35 -11.01 4.70
CA GLN A 280 -5.29 -10.11 4.27
C GLN A 280 -5.88 -8.88 3.59
N LYS A 281 -5.20 -7.74 3.70
CA LYS A 281 -5.50 -6.59 2.84
C LYS A 281 -4.88 -6.87 1.46
N LEU A 282 -5.72 -7.16 0.48
CA LEU A 282 -5.31 -7.31 -0.90
C LEU A 282 -5.20 -5.92 -1.53
N GLY A 283 -4.37 -5.77 -2.57
CA GLY A 283 -4.37 -4.55 -3.38
C GLY A 283 -5.66 -4.44 -4.20
N ASP A 284 -5.99 -3.23 -4.66
CA ASP A 284 -7.28 -2.87 -5.27
C ASP A 284 -7.75 -3.84 -6.38
N ILE A 285 -6.85 -4.20 -7.31
CA ILE A 285 -7.17 -5.11 -8.42
C ILE A 285 -7.52 -6.51 -7.89
N MET A 286 -6.74 -7.00 -6.93
CA MET A 286 -6.91 -8.35 -6.42
C MET A 286 -8.12 -8.46 -5.49
N GLU A 287 -8.47 -7.38 -4.77
CA GLU A 287 -9.70 -7.29 -4.00
C GLU A 287 -10.94 -7.34 -4.89
N MET A 288 -10.92 -6.64 -6.03
CA MET A 288 -12.00 -6.69 -7.03
C MET A 288 -12.19 -8.11 -7.59
N VAL A 289 -11.09 -8.77 -7.98
CA VAL A 289 -11.10 -10.16 -8.49
C VAL A 289 -11.58 -11.14 -7.42
N TYR A 290 -11.16 -10.96 -6.16
CA TYR A 290 -11.62 -11.78 -5.02
C TYR A 290 -13.11 -11.60 -4.75
N GLY A 291 -13.63 -10.37 -4.82
CA GLY A 291 -15.05 -10.07 -4.72
C GLY A 291 -15.87 -10.77 -5.81
N GLY A 292 -15.34 -10.82 -7.03
CA GLY A 292 -15.95 -11.45 -8.21
C GLY A 292 -15.70 -12.97 -8.37
N ARG A 293 -15.08 -13.66 -7.40
CA ARG A 293 -14.62 -15.06 -7.57
C ARG A 293 -15.68 -16.05 -8.09
N TYR A 294 -16.91 -15.96 -7.59
CA TYR A 294 -18.01 -16.85 -8.01
C TYR A 294 -18.56 -16.50 -9.40
N LEU A 295 -18.46 -15.24 -9.79
CA LEU A 295 -18.84 -14.78 -11.12
C LEU A 295 -17.83 -15.29 -12.15
N ILE A 296 -16.53 -15.17 -11.87
CA ILE A 296 -15.46 -15.70 -12.74
C ILE A 296 -15.57 -17.23 -12.85
N LEU A 297 -15.88 -17.91 -11.74
CA LEU A 297 -16.11 -19.36 -11.73
C LEU A 297 -17.23 -19.75 -12.72
N LEU A 298 -18.37 -19.06 -12.66
CA LEU A 298 -19.51 -19.36 -13.51
C LEU A 298 -19.25 -18.99 -14.99
N MET A 299 -18.55 -17.88 -15.24
CA MET A 299 -18.09 -17.50 -16.59
C MET A 299 -17.16 -18.56 -17.19
N SER A 300 -16.29 -19.15 -16.38
CA SER A 300 -15.36 -20.20 -16.82
C SER A 300 -16.11 -21.47 -17.22
N ILE A 301 -17.10 -21.90 -16.41
CA ILE A 301 -17.92 -23.09 -16.70
C ILE A 301 -18.71 -22.90 -18.01
N PHE A 302 -19.36 -21.75 -18.18
CA PHE A 302 -20.10 -21.48 -19.41
C PHE A 302 -19.19 -21.32 -20.63
N SER A 303 -18.01 -20.70 -20.48
CA SER A 303 -17.01 -20.56 -21.56
C SER A 303 -16.49 -21.92 -22.04
N ILE A 304 -16.30 -22.88 -21.12
CA ILE A 304 -15.98 -24.26 -21.49
C ILE A 304 -17.14 -24.89 -22.28
N TYR A 305 -18.39 -24.71 -21.83
CA TYR A 305 -19.56 -25.24 -22.52
C TYR A 305 -19.73 -24.67 -23.93
N THR A 306 -19.64 -23.34 -24.11
CA THR A 306 -19.74 -22.71 -25.43
C THR A 306 -18.51 -23.02 -26.30
N GLY A 307 -17.32 -23.12 -25.71
CA GLY A 307 -16.11 -23.54 -26.42
C GLY A 307 -16.18 -24.96 -26.96
N PHE A 308 -16.84 -25.88 -26.26
CA PHE A 308 -17.15 -27.20 -26.80
C PHE A 308 -18.19 -27.14 -27.94
N ILE A 309 -19.20 -26.26 -27.85
CA ILE A 309 -20.16 -26.05 -28.96
C ILE A 309 -19.44 -25.50 -30.20
N TYR A 310 -18.55 -24.52 -30.05
CA TYR A 310 -17.79 -23.96 -31.17
C TYR A 310 -16.65 -24.87 -31.65
N ASN A 311 -16.30 -25.88 -30.85
CA ASN A 311 -15.15 -26.75 -31.08
C ASN A 311 -13.85 -25.94 -31.29
N GLU A 312 -13.54 -25.04 -30.34
CA GLU A 312 -12.31 -24.25 -30.35
C GLU A 312 -11.45 -24.49 -29.11
N PHE A 313 -10.22 -24.96 -29.32
CA PHE A 313 -9.17 -25.09 -28.30
C PHE A 313 -7.96 -24.27 -28.72
N PHE A 314 -7.69 -23.12 -28.09
CA PHE A 314 -6.57 -22.24 -28.46
C PHE A 314 -6.50 -21.96 -29.97
N ALA A 315 -7.63 -21.60 -30.57
CA ALA A 315 -7.80 -21.39 -32.02
C ALA A 315 -7.61 -22.63 -32.93
N VAL A 316 -7.53 -23.83 -32.36
CA VAL A 316 -7.48 -25.11 -33.10
C VAL A 316 -8.79 -25.86 -32.93
N ALA A 317 -9.32 -26.41 -34.04
CA ALA A 317 -10.47 -27.31 -33.99
C ALA A 317 -10.02 -28.71 -33.55
N PHE A 318 -10.75 -29.32 -32.62
CA PHE A 318 -10.41 -30.64 -32.11
C PHE A 318 -11.30 -31.70 -32.77
N ASP A 319 -10.68 -32.73 -33.35
CA ASP A 319 -11.42 -33.88 -33.87
C ASP A 319 -11.65 -34.87 -32.72
N PHE A 320 -12.76 -34.71 -32.02
CA PHE A 320 -13.14 -35.65 -30.97
C PHE A 320 -13.62 -36.95 -31.62
N ALA A 321 -12.74 -37.97 -31.65
CA ALA A 321 -13.05 -39.32 -32.13
C ALA A 321 -14.29 -39.96 -31.47
N ILE A 322 -14.76 -39.41 -30.35
CA ILE A 322 -15.95 -39.85 -29.59
C ILE A 322 -17.28 -39.43 -30.28
N PHE A 323 -17.29 -38.35 -31.08
CA PHE A 323 -18.50 -37.82 -31.73
C PHE A 323 -18.63 -38.22 -33.22
N GLY A 324 -17.76 -39.12 -33.69
CA GLY A 324 -17.64 -39.49 -35.11
C GLY A 324 -16.67 -38.59 -35.87
N GLY A 325 -16.15 -39.05 -37.01
CA GLY A 325 -15.30 -38.23 -37.86
C GLY A 325 -16.07 -37.08 -38.53
N SER A 326 -15.34 -36.10 -39.06
CA SER A 326 -15.90 -34.98 -39.84
C SER A 326 -16.92 -35.44 -40.88
N ALA A 327 -18.08 -34.77 -40.95
CA ALA A 327 -19.11 -35.03 -41.96
C ALA A 327 -18.70 -34.56 -43.37
N TYR A 328 -17.62 -33.77 -43.41
CA TYR A 328 -17.09 -33.13 -44.60
C TYR A 328 -15.71 -33.69 -44.94
N THR A 329 -15.50 -34.09 -46.19
CA THR A 329 -14.22 -34.59 -46.69
C THR A 329 -13.78 -33.84 -47.94
N CYS A 330 -12.46 -33.74 -48.15
CA CYS A 330 -11.90 -33.26 -49.41
C CYS A 330 -12.27 -34.20 -50.56
N ARG A 331 -12.54 -33.64 -51.74
CA ARG A 331 -12.85 -34.41 -52.96
C ARG A 331 -11.60 -35.11 -53.56
N SER A 332 -10.41 -34.57 -53.29
CA SER A 332 -9.11 -35.09 -53.73
C SER A 332 -8.22 -35.39 -52.52
N PRO A 333 -7.41 -36.46 -52.53
CA PRO A 333 -6.50 -36.82 -51.43
C PRO A 333 -5.46 -35.74 -51.10
N ASP A 334 -5.13 -34.86 -52.07
CA ASP A 334 -4.16 -33.77 -51.89
C ASP A 334 -4.79 -32.47 -51.34
N CYS A 335 -6.11 -32.44 -51.08
CA CYS A 335 -6.89 -31.28 -50.60
C CYS A 335 -6.64 -29.92 -51.32
N GLY A 336 -5.95 -29.88 -52.46
CA GLY A 336 -5.60 -28.64 -53.18
C GLY A 336 -6.81 -27.86 -53.72
N ASP A 337 -7.89 -28.56 -54.07
CA ASP A 337 -9.15 -27.96 -54.57
C ASP A 337 -10.09 -27.50 -53.44
N ALA A 338 -9.72 -27.73 -52.17
CA ALA A 338 -10.49 -27.24 -51.04
C ALA A 338 -10.45 -25.70 -50.91
N ALA A 339 -9.61 -25.00 -51.67
CA ALA A 339 -9.66 -23.53 -51.74
C ALA A 339 -10.70 -23.02 -52.76
N SER A 340 -11.06 -23.83 -53.76
CA SER A 340 -11.81 -23.41 -54.96
C SER A 340 -13.23 -23.98 -55.06
N ALA A 341 -13.52 -25.16 -54.48
CA ALA A 341 -14.77 -25.87 -54.71
C ALA A 341 -15.61 -26.25 -53.46
N GLY A 342 -15.17 -25.90 -52.25
CA GLY A 342 -15.92 -26.29 -51.03
C GLY A 342 -15.60 -27.71 -50.56
N LEU A 343 -15.86 -27.99 -49.27
CA LEU A 343 -15.89 -29.36 -48.75
C LEU A 343 -17.19 -30.06 -49.15
N VAL A 344 -17.13 -31.37 -49.46
CA VAL A 344 -18.30 -32.17 -49.82
C VAL A 344 -18.81 -32.90 -48.58
N LYS A 345 -20.11 -32.82 -48.31
CA LYS A 345 -20.77 -33.59 -47.24
C LYS A 345 -20.84 -35.06 -47.66
N THR A 346 -20.08 -35.92 -47.00
CA THR A 346 -19.98 -37.36 -47.27
C THR A 346 -20.45 -38.20 -46.10
N GLY A 347 -20.45 -37.65 -44.87
CA GLY A 347 -20.85 -38.32 -43.65
C GLY A 347 -22.16 -37.82 -43.03
N ASN A 348 -22.55 -38.47 -41.92
CA ASN A 348 -23.65 -38.03 -41.07
C ASN A 348 -23.28 -36.72 -40.36
N THR A 349 -24.28 -35.88 -40.10
CA THR A 349 -24.10 -34.60 -39.40
C THR A 349 -23.43 -34.80 -38.04
N TYR A 350 -22.45 -33.96 -37.71
CA TYR A 350 -21.71 -34.01 -36.44
C TYR A 350 -22.68 -33.92 -35.25
N LEU A 351 -22.48 -34.77 -34.24
CA LEU A 351 -23.46 -34.99 -33.18
C LEU A 351 -23.55 -33.83 -32.18
N PHE A 352 -22.45 -33.11 -31.94
CA PHE A 352 -22.38 -32.06 -30.93
C PHE A 352 -21.37 -30.97 -31.29
N GLY A 353 -21.85 -29.75 -31.51
CA GLY A 353 -21.01 -28.60 -31.83
C GLY A 353 -20.73 -28.42 -33.33
N VAL A 354 -19.74 -27.58 -33.64
CA VAL A 354 -19.32 -27.27 -35.02
C VAL A 354 -18.36 -28.33 -35.54
N ASP A 355 -18.60 -28.77 -36.78
CA ASP A 355 -17.79 -29.79 -37.44
C ASP A 355 -16.34 -29.28 -37.66
N PRO A 356 -15.31 -30.01 -37.21
CA PRO A 356 -13.92 -29.62 -37.39
C PRO A 356 -13.51 -29.48 -38.87
N GLY A 357 -14.14 -30.22 -39.79
CA GLY A 357 -13.81 -30.18 -41.21
C GLY A 357 -14.06 -28.82 -41.85
N GLY A 358 -15.11 -28.10 -41.43
CA GLY A 358 -15.50 -26.80 -42.02
C GLY A 358 -14.51 -25.66 -41.75
N ARG A 359 -13.63 -25.80 -40.75
CA ARG A 359 -12.75 -24.72 -40.27
C ARG A 359 -11.40 -24.67 -40.97
N ALA A 360 -10.96 -25.79 -41.56
CA ALA A 360 -9.74 -25.86 -42.36
C ALA A 360 -9.88 -25.19 -43.75
N HIS A 361 -11.08 -24.70 -44.11
CA HIS A 361 -11.36 -24.08 -45.39
C HIS A 361 -11.14 -22.56 -45.35
N ALA A 362 -10.58 -22.01 -46.43
CA ALA A 362 -10.36 -20.57 -46.63
C ALA A 362 -11.67 -19.72 -46.72
N GLN A 363 -12.84 -20.35 -46.64
CA GLN A 363 -14.18 -19.71 -46.70
C GLN A 363 -14.96 -19.91 -45.39
N SER A 364 -14.27 -20.29 -44.30
CA SER A 364 -14.85 -20.45 -42.98
C SER A 364 -15.52 -19.17 -42.46
N CYS A 365 -15.11 -18.00 -42.97
CA CYS A 365 -15.85 -16.73 -42.87
C CYS A 365 -16.35 -16.33 -44.27
N PRO A 366 -17.64 -16.50 -44.59
CA PRO A 366 -18.19 -16.18 -45.92
C PRO A 366 -18.50 -14.68 -46.11
N PHE A 367 -17.66 -13.78 -45.56
CA PHE A 367 -17.79 -12.33 -45.69
C PHE A 367 -16.46 -11.65 -46.01
#